data_AF-A0A661L2T4-F1
#
_entry.id   AF-A0A661L2T4-F1
#
_cell.length_a   1.000
_cell.length_b   1.000
_cell.length_c   1.000
_cell.angle_alpha   90.00
_cell.angle_beta   90.00
_cell.angle_gamma   90.00
#
_symmetry.space_group_name_H-M   'P 1'
#
loop_
_entity.id
_entity.type
_entity.pdbx_description
1 polymer ?
#
loop_
_entity_poly.entity_id
_entity_poly.type
_entity_poly.pdbx_seq_one_letter_code
_entity_poly.pdbx_strand_id
1 'polypeptide(L)'
;MIQNLERIEYRKGLLGKGMKADGLPVKVWRGDEIPADVRKAINEEDLLNLGGVYGDKSVGDPAEYDNLNLVLTDDTVEITVFNRGVTLFMSDDERVQRIHRVLCKLDKD
;
A
#
# COMPACT_ATOMS: atom_id res chain seq x y z
N MET A 1 -14.70 16.41 10.88
CA MET A 1 -13.36 16.30 11.51
C MET A 1 -12.41 15.99 10.37
N ILE A 2 -11.34 16.77 10.18
CA ILE A 2 -10.35 16.46 9.14
C ILE A 2 -9.45 15.39 9.72
N GLN A 3 -9.52 14.17 9.20
CA GLN A 3 -8.61 13.10 9.59
C GLN A 3 -7.23 13.43 9.03
N ASN A 4 -6.27 13.70 9.91
CA ASN A 4 -4.92 14.01 9.50
C ASN A 4 -4.10 12.73 9.39
N LEU A 5 -3.41 12.55 8.26
CA LEU A 5 -2.45 11.46 8.09
C LEU A 5 -1.19 11.72 8.92
N GLU A 6 -1.00 10.90 9.95
CA GLU A 6 0.08 11.03 10.94
C GLU A 6 1.27 10.15 10.61
N ARG A 7 1.03 8.94 10.07
CA ARG A 7 2.08 7.97 9.77
C ARG A 7 1.72 7.10 8.58
N ILE A 8 2.72 6.80 7.75
CA ILE A 8 2.64 5.78 6.71
C ILE A 8 3.54 4.62 7.14
N GLU A 9 3.02 3.40 7.08
CA GLU A 9 3.82 2.18 7.19
C GLU A 9 3.65 1.41 5.88
N TYR A 10 4.76 1.12 5.21
CA TYR A 10 4.73 0.39 3.94
C TYR A 10 5.67 -0.81 4.01
N ARG A 11 5.09 -1.98 3.77
CA ARG A 11 5.74 -3.27 3.78
C ARG A 11 5.61 -3.88 2.39
N LYS A 12 6.73 -4.32 1.84
CA LYS A 12 6.78 -4.93 0.51
C LYS A 12 7.75 -6.10 0.49
N GLY A 13 7.41 -7.12 -0.28
CA GLY A 13 8.34 -8.22 -0.55
C GLY A 13 7.68 -9.40 -1.24
N LEU A 14 8.40 -10.52 -1.24
CA LEU A 14 7.95 -11.79 -1.77
C LEU A 14 7.62 -12.73 -0.61
N LEU A 15 6.43 -13.31 -0.61
CA LEU A 15 5.98 -14.29 0.37
C LEU A 15 6.05 -15.69 -0.21
N GLY A 16 7.12 -16.40 0.12
CA GLY A 16 7.25 -17.83 -0.16
C GLY A 16 6.39 -18.70 0.76
N LYS A 17 6.33 -19.99 0.45
CA LYS A 17 5.55 -20.96 1.22
C LYS A 17 5.92 -20.95 2.71
N GLY A 18 4.92 -20.74 3.56
CA GLY A 18 5.09 -20.72 5.02
C GLY A 18 5.69 -19.42 5.59
N MET A 19 6.07 -18.46 4.74
CA MET A 19 6.49 -17.14 5.20
C MET A 19 5.28 -16.34 5.71
N LYS A 20 5.51 -15.60 6.79
CA LYS A 20 4.55 -14.65 7.33
C LYS A 20 4.90 -13.24 6.86
N ALA A 21 3.86 -12.42 6.65
CA ALA A 21 4.03 -11.05 6.23
C ALA A 21 4.85 -10.24 7.24
N ASP A 22 4.67 -10.48 8.54
CA ASP A 22 5.37 -9.80 9.66
C ASP A 22 6.91 -9.89 9.60
N GLY A 23 7.47 -10.88 8.90
CA GLY A 23 8.91 -11.03 8.68
C GLY A 23 9.50 -10.10 7.62
N LEU A 24 8.68 -9.41 6.81
CA LEU A 24 9.15 -8.45 5.82
C LEU A 24 9.62 -7.13 6.48
N PRO A 25 10.55 -6.38 5.87
CA PRO A 25 10.89 -5.04 6.34
C PRO A 25 9.70 -4.08 6.18
N VAL A 26 9.58 -3.13 7.09
CA VAL A 26 8.60 -2.03 7.02
C VAL A 26 9.34 -0.70 6.95
N LYS A 27 9.00 0.13 5.96
CA LYS A 27 9.39 1.53 5.89
C LYS A 27 8.33 2.37 6.60
N VAL A 28 8.77 3.36 7.37
CA VAL A 28 7.88 4.20 8.18
C VAL A 28 8.23 5.67 7.98
N TRP A 29 7.21 6.48 7.69
CA TRP A 29 7.32 7.95 7.63
C TRP A 29 6.32 8.56 8.61
N ARG A 30 6.74 9.57 9.38
CA ARG A 30 5.90 10.21 10.41
C ARG A 30 5.82 11.71 10.21
N GLY A 31 4.61 12.27 10.33
CA GLY A 31 4.36 13.71 10.29
C GLY A 31 4.99 14.37 9.07
N ASP A 32 5.99 15.20 9.32
CA ASP A 32 6.70 15.99 8.30
C ASP A 32 7.71 15.16 7.48
N GLU A 33 8.05 13.94 7.91
CA GLU A 33 8.86 13.01 7.11
C GLU A 33 8.08 12.42 5.94
N ILE A 34 6.74 12.50 5.95
CA ILE A 34 5.90 12.04 4.85
C ILE A 34 6.12 12.99 3.66
N PRO A 35 6.64 12.51 2.51
CA PRO A 35 6.88 13.37 1.36
C PRO A 35 5.60 14.09 0.91
N ALA A 36 5.73 15.38 0.60
CA ALA A 36 4.58 16.21 0.26
C ALA A 36 3.83 15.69 -0.99
N ASP A 37 4.55 15.13 -1.96
CA ASP A 37 3.96 14.57 -3.17
C ASP A 37 3.27 13.22 -2.93
N VAL A 38 3.75 12.41 -1.97
CA VAL A 38 3.08 11.21 -1.48
C VAL A 38 1.77 11.58 -0.77
N ARG A 39 1.82 12.54 0.16
CA ARG A 39 0.62 13.03 0.87
C ARG A 39 -0.43 13.56 -0.11
N LYS A 40 0.02 14.33 -1.11
CA LYS A 40 -0.85 14.83 -2.17
C LYS A 40 -1.49 13.68 -2.96
N ALA A 41 -0.70 12.69 -3.38
CA ALA A 41 -1.20 11.55 -4.15
C ALA A 41 -2.19 10.69 -3.36
N ILE A 42 -1.98 10.48 -2.05
CA ILE A 42 -2.94 9.77 -1.19
C ILE A 42 -4.33 10.43 -1.22
N ASN A 43 -4.37 11.77 -1.22
CA ASN A 43 -5.63 12.52 -1.27
C ASN A 43 -6.23 12.54 -2.68
N GLU A 44 -5.43 12.79 -3.72
CA GLU A 44 -5.92 12.84 -5.12
C GLU A 44 -6.40 11.48 -5.62
N GLU A 45 -5.70 10.41 -5.25
CA GLU A 45 -6.05 9.03 -5.55
C GLU A 45 -6.99 8.45 -4.48
N ASP A 46 -7.45 9.25 -3.51
CA ASP A 46 -8.46 8.92 -2.50
C ASP A 46 -8.24 7.55 -1.80
N LEU A 47 -6.99 7.28 -1.38
CA LEU A 47 -6.60 6.01 -0.77
C LEU A 47 -7.22 5.78 0.61
N LEU A 48 -7.63 6.84 1.31
CA LEU A 48 -8.26 6.72 2.63
C LEU A 48 -9.59 5.94 2.58
N ASN A 49 -10.22 5.85 1.41
CA ASN A 49 -11.43 5.09 1.19
C ASN A 49 -11.18 3.71 0.51
N LEU A 50 -9.92 3.30 0.36
CA LEU A 50 -9.52 2.06 -0.32
C LEU A 50 -9.00 0.98 0.64
N GLY A 51 -9.39 1.01 1.91
CA GLY A 51 -9.08 -0.06 2.85
C GLY A 51 -9.57 -1.42 2.34
N GLY A 52 -8.71 -2.44 2.37
CA GLY A 52 -9.06 -3.77 1.90
C GLY A 52 -7.91 -4.60 1.35
N VAL A 53 -8.27 -5.74 0.76
CA VAL A 53 -7.33 -6.69 0.13
C VAL A 53 -7.62 -6.75 -1.37
N TYR A 54 -6.57 -6.60 -2.17
CA TYR A 54 -6.61 -6.53 -3.63
C TYR A 54 -5.65 -7.53 -4.26
N GLY A 55 -5.93 -7.87 -5.52
CA GLY A 55 -5.19 -8.90 -6.25
C GLY A 55 -5.43 -10.30 -5.70
N ASP A 56 -4.72 -11.26 -6.27
CA ASP A 56 -4.87 -12.68 -5.92
C ASP A 56 -3.53 -13.22 -5.42
N LYS A 57 -3.51 -13.76 -4.20
CA LYS A 57 -2.31 -14.37 -3.62
C LYS A 57 -1.85 -15.62 -4.39
N SER A 58 -2.74 -16.30 -5.10
CA SER A 58 -2.50 -17.60 -5.73
C SER A 58 -1.84 -17.53 -7.11
N VAL A 59 -1.80 -16.36 -7.76
CA VAL A 59 -1.30 -16.23 -9.15
C VAL A 59 0.23 -16.08 -9.27
N GLY A 60 0.97 -16.13 -8.15
CA GLY A 60 2.43 -16.03 -8.12
C GLY A 60 3.05 -16.86 -7.01
N ASP A 61 4.22 -17.47 -7.28
CA ASP A 61 5.02 -18.19 -6.29
C ASP A 61 6.52 -17.85 -6.47
N PRO A 62 7.14 -17.12 -5.52
CA PRO A 62 6.53 -16.54 -4.31
C PRO A 62 5.56 -15.40 -4.65
N ALA A 63 4.53 -15.21 -3.83
CA ALA A 63 3.54 -14.15 -4.06
C ALA A 63 4.17 -12.77 -3.77
N GLU A 64 4.05 -11.82 -4.71
CA GLU A 64 4.33 -10.41 -4.43
C GLU A 64 3.30 -9.89 -3.41
N TYR A 65 3.78 -9.16 -2.42
CA TYR A 65 2.99 -8.62 -1.32
C TYR A 65 3.38 -7.17 -1.08
N ASP A 66 2.36 -6.31 -1.10
CA ASP A 66 2.41 -4.92 -0.68
C ASP A 66 1.38 -4.74 0.45
N ASN A 67 1.75 -4.06 1.53
CA ASN A 67 0.85 -3.68 2.61
C ASN A 67 1.16 -2.24 3.04
N LEU A 68 0.13 -1.40 2.97
CA LEU A 68 0.19 0.02 3.26
C LEU A 68 -0.80 0.33 4.39
N ASN A 69 -0.28 0.81 5.52
CA ASN A 69 -1.09 1.35 6.60
C ASN A 69 -1.00 2.88 6.57
N LEU A 70 -2.15 3.52 6.40
CA LEU A 70 -2.31 4.97 6.51
C LEU A 70 -2.91 5.25 7.88
N VAL A 71 -2.05 5.60 8.84
CA VAL A 71 -2.43 5.87 10.23
C VAL A 71 -2.88 7.32 10.33
N LEU A 72 -4.16 7.49 10.63
CA LEU A 72 -4.82 8.75 10.87
C LEU A 72 -4.88 9.02 12.39
N THR A 73 -5.31 10.21 12.78
CA THR A 73 -5.46 10.56 14.20
C THR A 73 -6.43 9.65 14.97
N ASP A 74 -7.46 9.13 14.32
CA ASP A 74 -8.56 8.36 14.93
C ASP A 74 -8.78 6.97 14.32
N ASP A 75 -8.10 6.64 13.22
CA ASP A 75 -8.30 5.39 12.48
C ASP A 75 -7.03 4.94 11.74
N THR A 76 -7.04 3.73 11.18
CA THR A 76 -5.99 3.24 10.29
C THR A 76 -6.62 2.57 9.06
N VAL A 77 -6.28 3.08 7.89
CA VAL A 77 -6.67 2.47 6.62
C VAL A 77 -5.58 1.50 6.19
N GLU A 78 -5.88 0.20 6.26
CA GLU A 78 -4.99 -0.87 5.82
C GLU A 78 -5.34 -1.32 4.39
N ILE A 79 -4.34 -1.30 3.51
CA ILE A 79 -4.45 -1.71 2.11
C ILE A 79 -3.43 -2.81 1.86
N THR A 80 -3.89 -4.00 1.46
CA THR A 80 -3.02 -5.10 1.05
C THR A 80 -3.21 -5.38 -0.44
N VAL A 81 -2.11 -5.53 -1.17
CA VAL A 81 -2.14 -5.93 -2.58
C VAL A 81 -1.25 -7.16 -2.76
N PHE A 82 -1.82 -8.22 -3.35
CA PHE A 82 -1.07 -9.39 -3.78
C PHE A 82 -0.83 -9.36 -5.29
N ASN A 83 0.37 -9.77 -5.72
CA ASN A 83 0.71 -9.92 -7.14
C ASN A 83 0.28 -8.68 -7.94
N ARG A 84 0.66 -7.50 -7.43
CA ARG A 84 0.28 -6.18 -7.94
C ARG A 84 0.60 -6.05 -9.42
N GLY A 85 1.80 -6.48 -9.84
CA GLY A 85 2.19 -6.44 -11.25
C GLY A 85 1.27 -7.27 -12.15
N VAL A 86 0.92 -8.49 -11.73
CA VAL A 86 -0.01 -9.37 -12.46
C VAL A 86 -1.42 -8.77 -12.46
N THR A 87 -1.87 -8.22 -11.33
CA THR A 87 -3.21 -7.62 -11.18
C THR A 87 -3.38 -6.39 -12.07
N LEU A 88 -2.36 -5.55 -12.19
CA LEU A 88 -2.34 -4.40 -13.11
C LEU A 88 -2.33 -4.81 -14.58
N PHE A 89 -1.66 -5.93 -14.91
CA PHE A 89 -1.60 -6.42 -16.28
C PHE A 89 -2.89 -7.14 -16.71
N MET A 90 -3.51 -7.88 -15.80
CA MET A 90 -4.65 -8.76 -16.09
C MET A 90 -6.01 -8.11 -15.81
N SER A 91 -6.06 -7.00 -15.07
CA SER A 91 -7.31 -6.33 -14.72
C SER A 91 -7.23 -4.82 -14.89
N ASP A 92 -8.36 -4.23 -15.28
CA ASP A 92 -8.58 -2.78 -15.28
C ASP A 92 -9.16 -2.29 -13.95
N ASP A 93 -8.78 -2.90 -12.81
CA ASP A 93 -9.24 -2.44 -11.49
C ASP A 93 -8.61 -1.08 -11.16
N GLU A 94 -9.37 -0.01 -11.37
CA GLU A 94 -8.94 1.36 -11.12
C GLU A 94 -8.46 1.56 -9.66
N ARG A 95 -8.98 0.79 -8.69
CA ARG A 95 -8.53 0.89 -7.30
C ARG A 95 -7.08 0.45 -7.18
N VAL A 96 -6.70 -0.62 -7.88
CA VAL A 96 -5.31 -1.12 -7.89
C VAL A 96 -4.40 -0.15 -8.64
N GLN A 97 -4.89 0.49 -9.71
CA GLN A 97 -4.14 1.54 -10.42
C GLN A 97 -3.86 2.76 -9.53
N ARG A 98 -4.88 3.24 -8.81
CA ARG A 98 -4.77 4.34 -7.81
C ARG A 98 -3.76 4.00 -6.71
N ILE A 99 -3.88 2.81 -6.12
CA ILE A 99 -2.92 2.31 -5.11
C ILE A 99 -1.50 2.26 -5.71
N HIS A 100 -1.34 1.72 -6.91
CA HIS A 100 -0.05 1.61 -7.59
C HIS A 100 0.62 2.98 -7.81
N ARG A 101 -0.15 4.02 -8.22
CA ARG A 101 0.38 5.38 -8.40
C ARG A 101 1.00 5.93 -7.11
N VAL A 102 0.39 5.68 -5.95
CA VAL A 102 0.94 6.10 -4.65
C VAL A 102 2.13 5.23 -4.24
N LEU A 103 2.04 3.91 -4.35
CA LEU A 103 3.13 3.00 -3.96
C LEU A 103 4.41 3.24 -4.80
N CYS A 104 4.28 3.60 -6.07
CA CYS A 104 5.41 4.00 -6.93
C CYS A 104 6.11 5.28 -6.46
N LYS A 105 5.47 6.12 -5.67
CA LYS A 105 6.13 7.29 -5.05
C LYS A 105 6.90 6.88 -3.80
N LEU A 106 6.34 5.99 -2.98
CA LEU A 106 6.99 5.43 -1.80
C LEU A 106 8.21 4.54 -2.13
N ASP A 107 8.24 3.93 -3.32
CA ASP A 107 9.36 3.11 -3.79
C ASP A 107 10.59 3.96 -4.24
N LYS A 108 10.46 5.29 -4.40
CA LYS A 108 11.55 6.17 -4.88
C LYS A 108 12.49 6.67 -3.77
N ASP A 109 12.11 6.51 -2.51
CA ASP A 109 12.92 6.81 -1.31
C ASP A 109 13.52 5.53 -0.70
#